data_AF-A0A3D4G1J8-F1
#
_entry.id   AF-A0A3D4G1J8-F1
#
_cell.length_a   1.000
_cell.length_b   1.000
_cell.length_c   1.000
_cell.angle_alpha   90.00
_cell.angle_beta   90.00
_cell.angle_gamma   90.00
#
_symmetry.space_group_name_H-M   'P 1'
#
loop_
_entity.id
_entity.type
_entity.pdbx_description
1 polymer ?
#
loop_
_entity_poly.entity_id
_entity_poly.type
_entity_poly.pdbx_seq_one_letter_code
_entity_poly.pdbx_strand_id
1 'polypeptide(L)'
;MAWWNKLLGSERSGRVDYYDEGLTLLGESKFHEALTSLRLALKEQPGDPVILQQIAIAYTRIGMTEEAAKTYRHVLHKEPSASGAHYGLAFLLLRTGDREEAMEHLHAFLENPPHGEEASSHITHARSTLTQLASGEAPGELQPENDELF
;
A
#
# COMPACT_ATOMS: atom_id res chain seq x y z
N MET A 1 52.75 -5.78 -16.93
CA MET A 1 51.93 -4.56 -17.13
C MET A 1 50.47 -4.99 -17.32
N ALA A 2 49.79 -5.35 -16.24
CA ALA A 2 48.36 -5.73 -16.28
C ALA A 2 47.58 -4.86 -15.30
N TRP A 3 47.59 -3.55 -15.57
CA TRP A 3 46.78 -2.57 -14.87
C TRP A 3 45.39 -2.52 -15.52
N TRP A 4 44.61 -3.59 -15.38
CA TRP A 4 43.20 -3.61 -15.85
C TRP A 4 42.26 -4.32 -14.89
N ASN A 5 42.74 -5.21 -14.01
CA ASN A 5 41.91 -5.84 -12.98
C ASN A 5 41.54 -4.93 -11.80
N LYS A 6 41.93 -3.65 -11.83
CA LYS A 6 41.55 -2.63 -10.82
C LYS A 6 40.57 -1.58 -11.35
N LEU A 7 40.13 -1.70 -12.62
CA LEU A 7 39.12 -0.82 -13.21
C LEU A 7 37.72 -1.45 -13.28
N LEU A 8 37.59 -2.72 -12.88
CA LEU A 8 36.32 -3.41 -12.67
C LEU A 8 36.14 -3.77 -11.17
N GLY A 9 36.65 -2.90 -10.29
CA GLY A 9 36.35 -2.93 -8.87
C GLY A 9 34.97 -2.35 -8.62
N SER A 10 33.96 -3.22 -8.52
CA SER A 10 32.67 -2.99 -7.84
C SER A 10 32.00 -1.62 -8.04
N GLU A 11 31.64 -1.22 -9.26
CA GLU A 11 30.63 -0.15 -9.48
C GLU A 11 29.19 -0.61 -9.14
N ARG A 12 29.03 -1.36 -8.05
CA ARG A 12 27.71 -1.78 -7.57
C ARG A 12 27.62 -1.77 -6.04
N SER A 13 28.23 -0.77 -5.40
CA SER A 13 28.11 -0.56 -3.95
C SER A 13 27.99 0.93 -3.60
N GLY A 14 27.09 1.62 -4.30
CA GLY A 14 26.70 3.01 -4.01
C GLY A 14 25.36 3.43 -4.62
N ARG A 15 24.62 2.49 -5.24
CA ARG A 15 23.27 2.77 -5.73
C ARG A 15 22.34 2.65 -4.53
N VAL A 16 21.66 3.75 -4.18
CA VAL A 16 20.60 3.75 -3.17
C VAL A 16 19.53 2.74 -3.61
N ASP A 17 19.16 1.83 -2.71
CA ASP A 17 17.96 1.04 -2.91
C ASP A 17 16.75 1.91 -2.60
N TYR A 18 16.17 2.48 -3.65
CA TYR A 18 15.05 3.40 -3.53
C TYR A 18 13.78 2.73 -2.98
N TYR A 19 13.68 1.40 -3.06
CA TYR A 19 12.54 0.69 -2.47
C TYR A 19 12.68 0.64 -0.95
N ASP A 20 13.83 0.18 -0.44
CA ASP A 20 14.10 0.11 1.00
C ASP A 20 14.11 1.51 1.65
N GLU A 21 14.65 2.52 0.96
CA GLU A 21 14.56 3.91 1.40
C GLU A 21 13.09 4.36 1.48
N GLY A 22 12.29 4.04 0.46
CA GLY A 22 10.85 4.34 0.43
C GLY A 22 10.09 3.71 1.60
N LEU A 23 10.36 2.44 1.91
CA LEU A 23 9.76 1.75 3.07
C LEU A 23 10.19 2.38 4.41
N THR A 24 11.46 2.74 4.53
CA THR A 24 11.99 3.41 5.73
C THR A 24 11.28 4.75 5.95
N LEU A 25 11.13 5.55 4.88
CA LEU A 25 10.45 6.84 4.93
C LEU A 25 8.95 6.71 5.23
N LEU A 26 8.29 5.64 4.76
CA LEU A 26 6.90 5.33 5.14
C LEU A 26 6.79 5.08 6.65
N GLY A 27 7.66 4.24 7.22
CA GLY A 27 7.70 3.99 8.67
C GLY A 27 8.00 5.23 9.51
N GLU A 28 8.76 6.18 8.97
CA GLU A 28 9.03 7.48 9.58
C GLU A 28 7.93 8.53 9.35
N SER A 29 6.82 8.16 8.69
CA SER A 29 5.73 9.07 8.31
C SER A 29 6.12 10.22 7.36
N LYS A 30 7.24 10.09 6.64
CA LYS A 30 7.73 11.05 5.65
C LYS A 30 7.17 10.72 4.26
N PHE A 31 5.85 10.83 4.13
CA PHE A 31 5.13 10.26 2.98
C PHE A 31 5.49 10.88 1.62
N HIS A 32 5.81 12.17 1.57
CA HIS A 32 6.18 12.84 0.31
C HIS A 32 7.57 12.41 -0.17
N GLU A 33 8.51 12.27 0.75
CA GLU A 33 9.85 11.74 0.49
C GLU A 33 9.75 10.26 0.10
N ALA A 34 8.96 9.47 0.82
CA ALA A 34 8.71 8.07 0.51
C ALA A 34 8.17 7.92 -0.93
N LEU A 35 7.17 8.72 -1.31
CA LEU A 35 6.62 8.73 -2.66
C LEU A 35 7.69 9.06 -3.71
N THR A 36 8.65 9.92 -3.39
CA THR A 36 9.77 10.26 -4.28
C THR A 36 10.68 9.06 -4.50
N SER A 37 11.14 8.40 -3.42
CA SER A 37 11.99 7.20 -3.52
C SER A 37 11.24 6.05 -4.19
N LEU A 38 10.00 5.77 -3.83
CA LEU A 38 9.20 4.71 -4.45
C LEU A 38 8.97 4.94 -5.96
N ARG A 39 8.81 6.20 -6.40
CA ARG A 39 8.74 6.52 -7.84
C ARG A 39 10.06 6.26 -8.56
N LEU A 40 11.20 6.44 -7.90
CA LEU A 40 12.50 6.06 -8.46
C LEU A 40 12.66 4.54 -8.51
N ALA A 41 12.22 3.82 -7.47
CA ALA A 41 12.18 2.35 -7.47
C ALA A 41 11.31 1.81 -8.62
N LEU A 42 10.14 2.41 -8.85
CA LEU A 42 9.25 2.04 -9.95
C LEU A 42 9.85 2.31 -11.34
N LYS A 43 10.75 3.29 -11.49
CA LYS A 43 11.45 3.52 -12.77
C LYS A 43 12.41 2.37 -13.08
N GLU A 44 13.04 1.77 -12.08
CA GLU A 44 13.91 0.61 -12.25
C GLU A 44 13.10 -0.66 -12.51
N GLN A 45 11.89 -0.78 -11.93
CA GLN A 45 10.98 -1.91 -12.11
C GLN A 45 9.58 -1.45 -12.54
N PRO A 46 9.38 -1.09 -13.82
CA PRO A 46 8.13 -0.51 -14.29
C PRO A 46 6.92 -1.43 -14.10
N GLY A 47 5.95 -0.95 -13.34
CA GLY A 47 4.69 -1.66 -13.14
C GLY A 47 4.78 -2.85 -12.18
N ASP A 48 5.80 -2.87 -11.32
CA ASP A 48 5.88 -3.78 -10.18
C ASP A 48 4.70 -3.52 -9.20
N PRO A 49 3.82 -4.51 -8.96
CA PRO A 49 2.65 -4.35 -8.11
C PRO A 49 3.00 -4.10 -6.64
N VAL A 50 4.13 -4.62 -6.14
CA VAL A 50 4.59 -4.41 -4.77
C VAL A 50 4.97 -2.94 -4.59
N ILE A 51 5.75 -2.38 -5.51
CA ILE A 51 6.12 -0.95 -5.47
C ILE A 51 4.89 -0.05 -5.66
N LEU A 52 4.00 -0.40 -6.59
CA LEU A 52 2.74 0.33 -6.80
C LEU A 52 1.86 0.34 -5.54
N GLN A 53 1.80 -0.75 -4.79
CA GLN A 53 1.06 -0.81 -3.54
C GLN A 53 1.64 0.16 -2.51
N GLN A 54 2.97 0.23 -2.37
CA GLN A 54 3.61 1.20 -1.45
C GLN A 54 3.36 2.66 -1.88
N ILE A 55 3.34 2.93 -3.19
CA ILE A 55 2.97 4.25 -3.73
C ILE A 55 1.51 4.59 -3.38
N ALA A 56 0.59 3.63 -3.49
CA ALA A 56 -0.80 3.81 -3.13
C ALA A 56 -0.97 4.08 -1.63
N ILE A 57 -0.19 3.40 -0.78
CA ILE A 57 -0.13 3.68 0.67
C ILE A 57 0.34 5.11 0.92
N ALA A 58 1.44 5.54 0.28
CA ALA A 58 1.92 6.92 0.41
C ALA A 58 0.85 7.96 0.01
N TYR A 59 0.16 7.74 -1.13
CA TYR A 59 -0.93 8.62 -1.55
C TYR A 59 -2.09 8.66 -0.54
N THR A 60 -2.46 7.50 0.03
CA THR A 60 -3.50 7.41 1.07
C THR A 60 -3.14 8.26 2.27
N ARG A 61 -1.90 8.17 2.76
CA ARG A 61 -1.40 8.94 3.92
C ARG A 61 -1.28 10.44 3.64
N ILE A 62 -1.01 10.83 2.40
CA ILE A 62 -0.99 12.25 1.97
C ILE A 62 -2.42 12.82 1.81
N GLY A 63 -3.42 11.95 1.68
CA GLY A 63 -4.81 12.37 1.39
C GLY A 63 -5.11 12.54 -0.10
N MET A 64 -4.23 12.05 -0.98
CA MET A 64 -4.45 11.96 -2.43
C MET A 64 -5.34 10.74 -2.76
N THR A 65 -6.60 10.80 -2.30
CA THR A 65 -7.56 9.69 -2.35
C THR A 65 -7.78 9.14 -3.77
N GLU A 66 -7.89 10.01 -4.77
CA GLU A 66 -8.18 9.59 -6.15
C GLU A 66 -6.97 8.86 -6.78
N GLU A 67 -5.76 9.39 -6.57
CA GLU A 67 -4.52 8.79 -7.03
C GLU A 67 -4.25 7.45 -6.33
N ALA A 68 -4.52 7.38 -5.02
CA ALA A 68 -4.41 6.16 -4.25
C ALA A 68 -5.36 5.08 -4.80
N ALA A 69 -6.64 5.40 -4.97
CA ALA A 69 -7.63 4.46 -5.50
C ALA A 69 -7.29 3.97 -6.92
N LYS A 70 -6.86 4.87 -7.82
CA LYS A 70 -6.38 4.50 -9.16
C LYS A 70 -5.17 3.56 -9.08
N THR A 71 -4.24 3.82 -8.17
CA THR A 71 -3.03 3.01 -8.01
C THR A 71 -3.36 1.63 -7.44
N TYR A 72 -4.22 1.53 -6.42
CA TYR A 72 -4.69 0.23 -5.91
C TYR A 72 -5.42 -0.58 -6.98
N ARG A 73 -6.32 0.04 -7.77
CA ARG A 73 -6.96 -0.64 -8.90
C ARG A 73 -5.95 -1.15 -9.93
N HIS A 74 -4.85 -0.43 -10.16
CA HIS A 74 -3.78 -0.89 -11.04
C HIS A 74 -3.02 -2.10 -10.45
N VAL A 75 -2.76 -2.11 -9.14
CA VAL A 75 -2.22 -3.30 -8.45
C VAL A 75 -3.16 -4.49 -8.67
N LEU A 76 -4.46 -4.32 -8.38
CA LEU A 76 -5.47 -5.38 -8.51
C LEU A 76 -5.67 -5.86 -9.96
N HIS A 77 -5.44 -5.01 -10.96
CA HIS A 77 -5.45 -5.42 -12.36
C HIS A 77 -4.30 -6.40 -12.68
N LYS A 78 -3.14 -6.25 -12.04
CA LYS A 78 -1.96 -7.10 -12.22
C LYS A 78 -2.00 -8.33 -11.32
N GLU A 79 -2.40 -8.14 -10.07
CA GLU A 79 -2.47 -9.14 -9.03
C GLU A 79 -3.84 -9.10 -8.36
N PRO A 80 -4.84 -9.81 -8.91
CA PRO A 80 -6.21 -9.80 -8.38
C PRO A 80 -6.35 -10.33 -6.96
N SER A 81 -5.33 -11.02 -6.43
CA SER A 81 -5.30 -11.56 -5.06
C SER A 81 -4.50 -10.69 -4.09
N ALA A 82 -4.06 -9.50 -4.50
CA ALA A 82 -3.27 -8.59 -3.67
C ALA A 82 -4.11 -8.02 -2.52
N SER A 83 -4.08 -8.74 -1.39
CA SER A 83 -4.93 -8.46 -0.23
C SER A 83 -4.75 -7.05 0.33
N GLY A 84 -3.52 -6.55 0.41
CA GLY A 84 -3.24 -5.18 0.85
C GLY A 84 -3.87 -4.11 -0.05
N ALA A 85 -3.94 -4.36 -1.37
CA ALA A 85 -4.60 -3.45 -2.30
C ALA A 85 -6.12 -3.49 -2.16
N HIS A 86 -6.71 -4.65 -1.90
CA HIS A 86 -8.14 -4.76 -1.56
C HIS A 86 -8.48 -3.99 -0.28
N TYR A 87 -7.69 -4.14 0.78
CA TYR A 87 -7.92 -3.41 2.03
C TYR A 87 -7.77 -1.91 1.86
N GLY A 88 -6.69 -1.46 1.19
CA GLY A 88 -6.45 -0.05 0.89
C GLY A 88 -7.58 0.58 0.08
N LEU A 89 -8.05 -0.09 -0.97
CA LEU A 89 -9.15 0.40 -1.79
C LEU A 89 -10.47 0.45 -1.01
N ALA A 90 -10.79 -0.59 -0.23
CA ALA A 90 -11.96 -0.58 0.64
C ALA A 90 -11.94 0.59 1.63
N PHE A 91 -10.81 0.86 2.27
CA PHE A 91 -10.64 1.99 3.18
C PHE A 91 -10.97 3.34 2.51
N LEU A 92 -10.49 3.56 1.28
CA LEU A 92 -10.78 4.78 0.54
C LEU A 92 -12.25 4.88 0.13
N LEU A 93 -12.86 3.78 -0.32
CA LEU A 93 -14.27 3.73 -0.73
C LEU A 93 -15.21 3.99 0.46
N LEU A 94 -14.87 3.51 1.66
CA LEU A 94 -15.60 3.84 2.88
C LEU A 94 -15.58 5.35 3.18
N ARG A 95 -14.44 6.01 2.95
CA ARG A 95 -14.28 7.46 3.15
C ARG A 95 -15.05 8.27 2.11
N THR A 96 -15.18 7.78 0.88
CA THR A 96 -15.95 8.46 -0.18
C THR A 96 -17.44 8.12 -0.15
N GLY A 97 -17.84 7.10 0.61
CA GLY A 97 -19.23 6.70 0.80
C GLY A 97 -19.71 5.59 -0.13
N ASP A 98 -18.81 5.01 -0.92
CA ASP A 98 -19.06 3.93 -1.88
C ASP A 98 -19.12 2.56 -1.17
N ARG A 99 -20.14 2.40 -0.30
CA ARG A 99 -20.24 1.27 0.64
C ARG A 99 -20.30 -0.09 -0.05
N GLU A 100 -21.02 -0.20 -1.17
CA GLU A 100 -21.20 -1.48 -1.88
C GLU A 100 -19.86 -2.02 -2.42
N GLU A 101 -19.12 -1.20 -3.18
CA GLU A 101 -17.79 -1.56 -3.71
C GLU A 101 -16.78 -1.81 -2.57
N ALA A 102 -16.90 -1.07 -1.46
CA ALA A 102 -16.07 -1.31 -0.28
C ALA A 102 -16.30 -2.71 0.32
N MET A 103 -17.55 -3.17 0.41
CA MET A 103 -17.87 -4.52 0.91
C MET A 103 -17.25 -5.61 0.04
N GLU A 104 -17.32 -5.46 -1.29
CA GLU A 104 -16.71 -6.42 -2.23
C GLU A 104 -15.21 -6.57 -1.96
N HIS A 105 -14.50 -5.46 -1.77
CA HIS A 105 -13.07 -5.47 -1.49
C HIS A 105 -12.72 -5.95 -0.07
N LEU A 106 -13.54 -5.66 0.95
CA LEU A 106 -13.35 -6.22 2.29
C LEU A 106 -13.53 -7.75 2.29
N HIS A 107 -14.49 -8.27 1.51
CA HIS A 107 -14.65 -9.71 1.33
C HIS A 107 -13.41 -10.32 0.67
N ALA A 108 -12.93 -9.75 -0.44
CA ALA A 108 -11.73 -10.22 -1.13
C ALA A 108 -10.47 -10.18 -0.25
N PHE A 109 -10.31 -9.14 0.58
CA PHE A 109 -9.24 -9.07 1.59
C PHE A 109 -9.29 -10.25 2.58
N LEU A 110 -10.49 -10.63 3.05
CA LEU A 110 -10.68 -11.71 4.00
C LEU A 110 -10.57 -13.12 3.38
N GLU A 111 -10.68 -13.26 2.06
CA GLU A 111 -10.44 -14.53 1.36
C GLU A 111 -8.96 -14.90 1.33
N ASN A 112 -8.08 -13.90 1.26
CA ASN A 112 -6.62 -14.08 1.28
C ASN A 112 -5.96 -13.13 2.30
N PRO A 113 -6.20 -13.31 3.61
CA PRO A 113 -5.70 -12.36 4.60
C PRO A 113 -4.17 -12.41 4.70
N PRO A 114 -3.50 -11.25 4.86
CA PRO A 114 -2.06 -11.23 5.10
C PRO A 114 -1.73 -11.93 6.43
N HIS A 115 -0.50 -12.42 6.56
CA HIS A 115 -0.01 -13.05 7.79
C HIS A 115 0.78 -12.04 8.62
N GLY A 116 0.62 -12.08 9.95
CA GLY A 116 1.39 -11.22 10.88
C GLY A 116 0.51 -10.56 11.95
N GLU A 117 1.16 -9.84 12.86
CA GLU A 117 0.49 -9.14 13.97
C GLU A 117 -0.32 -7.94 13.45
N GLU A 118 0.27 -7.13 12.56
CA GLU A 118 -0.40 -6.01 11.86
C GLU A 118 -1.64 -6.47 11.07
N ALA A 119 -1.57 -7.65 10.47
CA ALA A 119 -2.69 -8.24 9.74
C ALA A 119 -3.91 -8.53 10.64
N SER A 120 -3.69 -8.83 11.92
CA SER A 120 -4.78 -9.16 12.86
C SER A 120 -5.69 -7.95 13.12
N SER A 121 -5.11 -6.75 13.19
CA SER A 121 -5.86 -5.50 13.30
C SER A 121 -6.70 -5.24 12.05
N HIS A 122 -6.13 -5.39 10.86
CA HIS A 122 -6.86 -5.24 9.59
C HIS A 122 -8.00 -6.25 9.43
N ILE A 123 -7.77 -7.52 9.81
CA ILE A 123 -8.80 -8.56 9.78
C ILE A 123 -9.95 -8.24 10.73
N THR A 124 -9.63 -7.79 11.95
CA THR A 124 -10.64 -7.40 12.95
C THR A 124 -11.45 -6.21 12.45
N HIS A 125 -10.77 -5.19 11.91
CA HIS A 125 -11.42 -4.03 11.31
C HIS A 125 -12.35 -4.45 10.17
N ALA A 126 -11.86 -5.20 9.18
CA ALA A 126 -12.65 -5.62 8.02
C ALA A 126 -13.92 -6.40 8.41
N ARG A 127 -13.82 -7.34 9.36
CA ARG A 127 -14.97 -8.10 9.87
C ARG A 127 -15.99 -7.20 10.58
N SER A 128 -15.52 -6.28 11.41
CA SER A 128 -16.37 -5.32 12.12
C SER A 128 -17.10 -4.41 11.14
N THR A 129 -16.38 -3.84 10.17
CA THR A 129 -16.94 -2.96 9.14
C THR A 129 -17.99 -3.68 8.29
N LEU A 130 -17.71 -4.91 7.83
CA LEU A 130 -18.70 -5.70 7.08
C LEU A 130 -19.98 -5.94 7.88
N THR A 131 -19.85 -6.19 9.20
CA THR A 131 -21.01 -6.39 10.07
C THR A 131 -21.85 -5.12 10.18
N GLN A 132 -21.21 -3.96 10.35
CA GLN A 132 -21.88 -2.65 10.45
C GLN A 132 -22.57 -2.25 9.13
N LEU A 133 -21.89 -2.47 7.99
CA LEU A 133 -22.47 -2.19 6.68
C LEU A 133 -23.68 -3.08 6.39
N ALA A 134 -23.64 -4.35 6.81
CA ALA A 134 -24.75 -5.28 6.66
C ALA A 134 -25.94 -4.97 7.58
N SER A 135 -25.70 -4.40 8.77
CA SER A 135 -26.78 -3.96 9.67
C SER A 135 -27.44 -2.65 9.23
N GLY A 136 -26.88 -1.95 8.25
CA GLY A 136 -27.32 -0.62 7.83
C GLY A 136 -26.93 0.48 8.81
N GLU A 137 -26.17 0.14 9.86
CA GLU A 137 -25.57 1.11 10.76
C GLU A 137 -24.47 1.87 9.99
N ALA A 138 -24.38 3.18 10.19
CA ALA A 138 -23.25 3.91 9.65
C ALA A 138 -21.97 3.30 10.25
N PRO A 139 -20.92 3.05 9.45
CA PRO A 139 -19.63 2.65 10.00
C PRO A 139 -19.31 3.62 11.12
N GLY A 140 -19.03 3.12 12.34
CA GLY A 140 -18.55 3.96 13.42
C GLY A 140 -17.42 4.83 12.85
N GLU A 141 -17.50 6.15 13.06
CA GLU A 141 -16.53 7.11 12.52
C GLU A 141 -15.15 6.48 12.55
N LEU A 142 -14.48 6.41 11.39
CA LEU A 142 -13.09 5.95 11.31
C LEU A 142 -12.33 6.80 12.33
N GLN A 143 -12.05 6.23 13.50
CA GLN A 143 -11.44 6.98 14.57
C GLN A 143 -10.06 7.38 14.03
N PRO A 144 -9.71 8.68 14.07
CA PRO A 144 -8.45 9.17 13.50
C PRO A 144 -7.20 8.58 14.18
N GLU A 145 -7.37 7.79 15.24
CA GLU A 145 -6.30 7.19 16.04
C GLU A 145 -5.77 5.84 15.50
N ASN A 146 -6.29 5.34 14.39
CA ASN A 146 -5.76 4.14 13.71
C ASN A 146 -4.96 4.48 12.43
N ASP A 147 -4.19 5.56 12.46
CA ASP A 147 -3.17 5.89 11.44
C ASP A 147 -2.04 4.82 11.34
N GLU A 148 -2.08 3.79 12.19
CA GLU A 148 -1.18 2.63 12.21
C GLU A 148 -1.62 1.47 11.30
N LEU A 149 -2.76 1.59 10.60
CA LEU A 149 -3.28 0.53 9.72
C LEU A 149 -2.64 0.51 8.30
N PHE A 150 -1.50 1.19 8.12
CA PHE A 150 -0.67 1.14 6.92
C PHE A 150 0.79 1.41 7.21
#